data_AF-A0A3D5JPY5-F1
#
_entry.id   AF-A0A3D5JPY5-F1
#
_cell.length_a   1.000
_cell.length_b   1.000
_cell.length_c   1.000
_cell.angle_alpha   90.00
_cell.angle_beta   90.00
_cell.angle_gamma   90.00
#
_symmetry.space_group_name_H-M   'P 1'
#
loop_
_entity.id
_entity.type
_entity.pdbx_description
1 polymer ?
#
loop_
_entity_poly.entity_id
_entity_poly.type
_entity_poly.pdbx_seq_one_letter_code
_entity_poly.pdbx_strand_id
1 'polypeptide(L)'
;MLYPVAPSTGVPVAPASPRLTSIDQLRGTVIVLMLLDHVRETFYLHAQVADPMAVDQVEPALFASRLLAHLCAPVFVLLTGLSAWLYGSGQATGRRAAAAFLLKRGVFLVALEILVVNFAWTLQFPPSVIYLQVIWAIGLSMIALAGLLWLPRGVLAVLALVLIGGHNLLDGVHVDGNGPLAVLWKVLHQRDWIELGEHLRLRTSYPVLPWIGVIALGYVLGPWFAR
;
A
#
# COMPACT_ATOMS: atom_id res chain seq x y z
N MET A 1 9.65 62.07 -21.18
CA MET A 1 8.69 60.98 -20.94
C MET A 1 9.47 59.71 -20.60
N LEU A 2 9.71 59.44 -19.32
CA LEU A 2 10.11 58.11 -18.84
C LEU A 2 9.33 57.91 -17.54
N TYR A 3 8.35 57.01 -17.58
CA TYR A 3 7.47 56.69 -16.45
C TYR A 3 8.25 55.87 -15.41
N PRO A 4 8.06 56.12 -14.10
CA PRO A 4 8.61 55.22 -13.08
C PRO A 4 7.86 53.88 -13.13
N VAL A 5 8.62 52.79 -13.22
CA VAL A 5 8.12 51.42 -13.10
C VAL A 5 7.70 51.20 -11.65
N ALA A 6 6.41 50.99 -11.40
CA ALA A 6 5.91 50.62 -10.08
C ALA A 6 6.37 49.19 -9.73
N PRO A 7 6.79 48.92 -8.49
CA PRO A 7 7.12 47.57 -8.05
C PRO A 7 5.87 46.69 -8.09
N SER A 8 5.98 45.54 -8.75
CA SER A 8 4.93 44.51 -8.74
C SER A 8 4.72 44.02 -7.31
N THR A 9 3.52 44.24 -6.79
CA THR A 9 3.08 43.63 -5.54
C THR A 9 3.00 42.12 -5.76
N GLY A 10 4.00 41.39 -5.26
CA GLY A 10 4.01 39.94 -5.27
C GLY A 10 2.74 39.43 -4.59
N VAL A 11 1.97 38.59 -5.28
CA VAL A 11 0.84 37.89 -4.70
C VAL A 11 1.35 37.15 -3.46
N PRO A 12 0.78 37.37 -2.26
CA PRO A 12 1.18 36.61 -1.09
C PRO A 12 0.94 35.13 -1.38
N VAL A 13 2.04 34.37 -1.44
CA VAL A 13 1.98 32.91 -1.47
C VAL A 13 1.30 32.50 -0.18
N ALA A 14 0.08 31.96 -0.28
CA ALA A 14 -0.65 31.45 0.88
C ALA A 14 0.29 30.51 1.65
N PRO A 15 0.38 30.62 2.99
CA PRO A 15 1.25 29.76 3.77
C PRO A 15 0.88 28.31 3.47
N ALA A 16 1.86 27.52 3.04
CA ALA A 16 1.68 26.09 2.88
C ALA A 16 1.14 25.54 4.19
N SER A 17 0.03 24.81 4.14
CA SER A 17 -0.58 24.20 5.33
C SER A 17 0.51 23.48 6.14
N PRO A 18 0.56 23.64 7.47
CA PRO A 18 1.64 23.10 8.28
C PRO A 18 1.74 21.58 8.06
N ARG A 19 2.92 21.13 7.63
CA ARG A 19 3.19 19.70 7.44
C ARG A 19 3.13 19.00 8.79
N LEU A 20 2.39 17.89 8.88
CA LEU A 20 2.28 17.11 10.11
C LEU A 20 3.57 16.32 10.33
N THR A 21 4.50 16.88 11.11
CA THR A 21 5.84 16.32 11.36
C THR A 21 5.79 14.91 11.95
N SER A 22 4.81 14.61 12.80
CA SER A 22 4.64 13.26 13.40
C SER A 22 4.33 12.19 12.35
N ILE A 23 3.50 12.51 11.35
CA ILE A 23 3.18 11.59 10.24
C ILE A 23 4.40 11.37 9.36
N ASP A 24 5.13 12.44 9.04
CA ASP A 24 6.34 12.36 8.23
C ASP A 24 7.46 11.57 8.94
N GLN A 25 7.64 11.76 10.25
CA GLN A 25 8.58 10.98 11.08
C GLN A 25 8.21 9.51 11.12
N LEU A 26 6.94 9.17 11.42
CA LEU A 26 6.49 7.79 11.49
C LEU A 26 6.65 7.08 10.14
N ARG A 27 6.30 7.74 9.03
CA ARG A 27 6.50 7.20 7.69
C ARG A 27 7.99 6.94 7.41
N GLY A 28 8.87 7.87 7.78
CA GLY A 28 10.32 7.71 7.64
C GLY A 28 10.86 6.52 8.44
N THR A 29 10.48 6.39 9.70
CA THR A 29 10.86 5.26 10.56
C THR A 29 10.40 3.93 9.96
N VAL A 30 9.16 3.86 9.49
CA VAL A 30 8.60 2.66 8.86
C VAL A 30 9.39 2.27 7.60
N ILE A 31 9.75 3.24 6.75
CA ILE A 31 10.56 2.98 5.54
C ILE A 31 11.95 2.44 5.91
N VAL A 32 12.60 3.01 6.92
CA VAL A 32 13.93 2.54 7.38
C VAL A 32 13.85 1.12 7.92
N LEU A 33 12.84 0.80 8.72
CA LEU A 33 12.65 -0.55 9.25
C LEU A 33 12.36 -1.57 8.14
N MET A 34 11.53 -1.22 7.14
CA MET A 34 11.29 -2.08 5.98
C MET A 34 12.57 -2.28 5.14
N LEU A 35 13.39 -1.25 4.96
CA LEU A 35 14.67 -1.36 4.27
C LEU A 35 15.62 -2.31 5.01
N LEU A 36 15.73 -2.20 6.32
CA LEU A 36 16.55 -3.09 7.14
C LEU A 36 16.09 -4.55 7.03
N ASP A 37 14.78 -4.80 7.00
CA ASP A 37 14.23 -6.14 6.80
C ASP A 37 14.64 -6.72 5.43
N HIS A 38 14.54 -5.93 4.35
CA HIS A 38 14.93 -6.38 3.01
C HIS A 38 16.44 -6.59 2.86
N VAL A 39 17.28 -5.72 3.43
CA VAL A 39 18.73 -5.94 3.50
C VAL A 39 19.02 -7.24 4.24
N ARG A 40 18.37 -7.48 5.38
CA ARG A 40 18.52 -8.76 6.10
C ARG A 40 18.17 -9.94 5.21
N GLU A 41 17.00 -9.95 4.56
CA GLU A 41 16.59 -11.05 3.67
C GLU A 41 17.59 -11.30 2.53
N THR A 42 18.27 -10.25 2.06
CA THR A 42 19.19 -10.34 0.92
C THR A 42 20.58 -10.83 1.35
N PHE A 43 21.08 -10.41 2.52
CA PHE A 43 22.41 -10.76 3.01
C PHE A 43 22.43 -12.01 3.92
N TYR A 44 21.34 -12.28 4.64
CA TYR A 44 21.20 -13.43 5.54
C TYR A 44 20.37 -14.56 4.90
N LEU A 45 20.67 -14.89 3.64
CA LEU A 45 20.05 -16.02 2.93
C LEU A 45 20.23 -17.38 3.64
N HIS A 46 21.22 -17.47 4.53
CA HIS A 46 21.48 -18.66 5.35
C HIS A 46 20.58 -18.77 6.59
N ALA A 47 19.83 -17.72 6.93
CA ALA A 47 18.92 -17.65 8.08
C ALA A 47 17.52 -17.19 7.66
N GLN A 48 16.93 -17.90 6.68
CA GLN A 48 15.58 -17.59 6.21
C GLN A 48 14.53 -17.95 7.28
N VAL A 49 13.63 -16.99 7.53
CA VAL A 49 12.51 -17.17 8.45
C VAL A 49 11.31 -17.65 7.65
N ALA A 50 10.79 -18.83 8.01
CA ALA A 50 9.59 -19.39 7.39
C ALA A 50 8.33 -18.56 7.72
N ASP A 51 7.31 -18.70 6.87
CA ASP A 51 5.98 -18.09 7.05
C ASP A 51 4.93 -19.22 6.97
N PRO A 52 4.29 -19.61 8.08
CA PRO A 52 4.31 -18.98 9.41
C PRO A 52 5.62 -19.17 10.19
N MET A 53 5.98 -18.17 11.01
CA MET A 53 7.21 -18.15 11.81
C MET A 53 7.10 -19.05 13.06
N ALA A 54 7.96 -20.06 13.15
CA ALA A 54 8.07 -20.93 14.32
C ALA A 54 8.85 -20.23 15.45
N VAL A 55 8.13 -19.77 16.50
CA VAL A 55 8.68 -18.96 17.59
C VAL A 55 9.78 -19.68 18.38
N ASP A 56 9.70 -21.01 18.43
CA ASP A 56 10.63 -21.91 19.10
C ASP A 56 11.94 -22.15 18.33
N GLN A 57 11.99 -21.79 17.04
CA GLN A 57 13.10 -22.14 16.13
C GLN A 57 13.84 -20.92 15.58
N VAL A 58 13.36 -19.70 15.87
CA VAL A 58 13.93 -18.46 15.35
C VAL A 58 14.66 -17.70 16.44
N GLU A 59 15.87 -17.24 16.13
CA GLU A 59 16.66 -16.41 17.04
C GLU A 59 15.87 -15.14 17.46
N PRO A 60 15.85 -14.74 18.74
CA PRO A 60 15.05 -13.62 19.21
C PRO A 60 15.25 -12.30 18.44
N ALA A 61 16.48 -12.03 17.98
CA ALA A 61 16.78 -10.85 17.17
C ALA A 61 16.12 -10.89 15.79
N LEU A 62 16.13 -12.06 15.14
CA LEU A 62 15.47 -12.28 13.85
C LEU A 62 13.94 -12.18 14.00
N PHE A 63 13.39 -12.79 15.05
CA PHE A 63 11.98 -12.69 15.39
C PHE A 63 11.54 -11.22 15.57
N ALA A 64 12.29 -10.44 16.36
CA ALA A 64 11.98 -9.02 16.59
C ALA A 64 12.04 -8.20 15.29
N SER A 65 13.07 -8.42 14.46
CA SER A 65 13.18 -7.72 13.17
C SER A 65 12.01 -8.03 12.24
N ARG A 66 11.59 -9.30 12.16
CA ARG A 66 10.49 -9.75 11.32
C ARG A 66 9.15 -9.24 11.83
N LEU A 67 8.94 -9.27 13.15
CA LEU A 67 7.73 -8.73 13.78
C LEU A 67 7.58 -7.23 13.51
N LEU A 68 8.67 -6.46 13.61
CA LEU A 68 8.67 -5.04 13.28
C LEU A 68 8.28 -4.80 11.82
N ALA A 69 8.85 -5.58 10.87
CA ALA A 69 8.50 -5.47 9.46
C ALA A 69 7.03 -5.79 9.18
N HIS A 70 6.46 -6.81 9.85
CA HIS A 70 5.04 -7.14 9.76
C HIS A 70 4.13 -6.03 10.28
N LEU A 71 4.57 -5.25 11.28
CA LEU A 71 3.83 -4.09 11.77
C LEU A 71 3.99 -2.87 10.85
N CYS A 72 5.16 -2.70 10.24
CA CYS A 72 5.49 -1.58 9.36
C CYS A 72 4.57 -1.51 8.13
N ALA A 73 4.27 -2.63 7.48
CA ALA A 73 3.44 -2.63 6.27
C ALA A 73 2.00 -2.12 6.54
N PRO A 74 1.24 -2.63 7.54
CA PRO A 74 -0.07 -2.09 7.90
C PRO A 74 -0.03 -0.61 8.28
N VAL A 75 0.98 -0.18 9.04
CA VAL A 75 1.13 1.24 9.41
C VAL A 75 1.34 2.10 8.16
N PHE A 76 2.21 1.66 7.23
CA PHE A 76 2.45 2.39 5.98
C PHE A 76 1.17 2.54 5.13
N VAL A 77 0.39 1.47 5.00
CA VAL A 77 -0.88 1.48 4.25
C VAL A 77 -1.91 2.38 4.92
N LEU A 78 -2.03 2.32 6.25
CA LEU A 78 -2.90 3.19 7.03
C LEU A 78 -2.53 4.66 6.85
N LEU A 79 -1.24 5.00 6.95
CA LEU A 79 -0.75 6.35 6.73
C LEU A 79 -0.97 6.83 5.29
N THR A 80 -0.96 5.92 4.32
CA THR A 80 -1.30 6.24 2.92
C THR A 80 -2.76 6.68 2.79
N GLY A 81 -3.69 5.97 3.43
CA GLY A 81 -5.10 6.35 3.48
C GLY A 81 -5.32 7.68 4.21
N LEU A 82 -4.64 7.86 5.34
CA LEU A 82 -4.68 9.10 6.13
C LEU A 82 -4.18 10.30 5.31
N SER A 83 -3.05 10.13 4.62
CA SER A 83 -2.47 11.16 3.75
C SER A 83 -3.39 11.53 2.60
N ALA A 84 -4.14 10.56 2.04
CA ALA A 84 -5.11 10.81 1.00
C ALA A 84 -6.30 11.66 1.48
N TRP A 85 -6.75 11.45 2.73
CA TRP A 85 -7.77 12.30 3.34
C TRP A 85 -7.26 13.73 3.54
N LEU A 86 -6.08 13.90 4.14
CA LEU A 86 -5.45 15.20 4.38
C LEU A 86 -5.21 15.98 3.07
N TYR A 87 -4.74 15.28 2.04
CA TYR A 87 -4.58 15.86 0.70
C TYR A 87 -5.93 16.30 0.13
N GLY A 88 -6.97 15.47 0.26
CA GLY A 88 -8.31 15.83 -0.18
C GLY A 88 -8.89 17.03 0.55
N SER A 89 -8.75 17.11 1.88
CA SER A 89 -9.32 18.20 2.68
C SER A 89 -8.74 19.58 2.35
N GLY A 90 -7.50 19.65 1.85
CA GLY A 90 -6.85 20.91 1.46
C GLY A 90 -7.19 21.39 0.04
N GLN A 91 -7.89 20.60 -0.76
CA GLN A 91 -8.10 20.87 -2.19
C GLN A 91 -9.52 21.35 -2.50
N ALA A 92 -9.67 22.29 -3.43
CA ALA A 92 -10.96 22.84 -3.85
C ALA A 92 -11.93 21.77 -4.39
N THR A 93 -11.41 20.73 -5.06
CA THR A 93 -12.20 19.60 -5.57
C THR A 93 -12.30 18.43 -4.59
N GLY A 94 -11.76 18.60 -3.38
CA GLY A 94 -11.94 17.72 -2.24
C GLY A 94 -11.66 16.25 -2.54
N ARG A 95 -12.74 15.47 -2.48
CA ARG A 95 -12.79 14.04 -2.76
C ARG A 95 -12.31 13.64 -4.16
N ARG A 96 -12.60 14.45 -5.18
CA ARG A 96 -12.16 14.15 -6.57
C ARG A 96 -10.65 14.30 -6.71
N ALA A 97 -10.04 15.30 -6.05
CA ALA A 97 -8.58 15.43 -6.02
C ALA A 97 -7.94 14.22 -5.33
N ALA A 98 -8.46 13.79 -4.19
CA ALA A 98 -7.97 12.60 -3.48
C ALA A 98 -8.10 11.33 -4.34
N ALA A 99 -9.24 11.12 -5.00
CA ALA A 99 -9.44 9.96 -5.87
C ALA A 99 -8.47 9.96 -7.07
N ALA A 100 -8.31 11.10 -7.76
CA ALA A 100 -7.37 11.20 -8.88
C ALA A 100 -5.91 11.01 -8.45
N PHE A 101 -5.55 11.54 -7.28
CA PHE A 101 -4.23 11.35 -6.68
C PHE A 101 -3.94 9.88 -6.37
N LEU A 102 -4.90 9.20 -5.73
CA LEU A 102 -4.83 7.78 -5.41
C LEU A 102 -4.73 6.92 -6.67
N LEU A 103 -5.55 7.18 -7.69
CA LEU A 103 -5.52 6.42 -8.95
C LEU A 103 -4.18 6.54 -9.67
N LYS A 104 -3.68 7.77 -9.87
CA LYS A 104 -2.41 7.99 -10.58
C LYS A 104 -1.25 7.28 -9.89
N ARG A 105 -1.15 7.43 -8.56
CA ARG A 105 -0.08 6.80 -7.78
C ARG A 105 -0.27 5.29 -7.65
N GLY A 106 -1.50 4.82 -7.49
CA GLY A 106 -1.80 3.39 -7.38
C GLY A 106 -1.45 2.64 -8.66
N VAL A 107 -1.84 3.15 -9.82
CA VAL A 107 -1.47 2.59 -11.13
C VAL A 107 0.04 2.65 -11.34
N PHE A 108 0.69 3.73 -10.92
CA PHE A 108 2.14 3.84 -10.97
C PHE A 108 2.84 2.76 -10.11
N LEU A 109 2.40 2.54 -8.87
CA LEU A 109 2.98 1.51 -7.99
C LEU A 109 2.77 0.10 -8.54
N VAL A 110 1.59 -0.16 -9.11
CA VAL A 110 1.29 -1.42 -9.82
C VAL A 110 2.28 -1.65 -10.96
N ALA A 111 2.47 -0.66 -11.83
CA ALA A 111 3.42 -0.76 -12.94
C ALA A 111 4.87 -0.88 -12.45
N LEU A 112 5.23 -0.14 -11.39
CA LEU A 112 6.54 -0.19 -10.76
C LEU A 112 6.87 -1.61 -10.25
N GLU A 113 5.91 -2.27 -9.60
CA GLU A 113 6.09 -3.64 -9.13
C GLU A 113 6.35 -4.60 -10.28
N ILE A 114 5.47 -4.59 -11.28
CA ILE A 114 5.50 -5.54 -12.40
C ILE A 114 6.77 -5.37 -13.23
N LEU A 115 7.21 -4.14 -13.45
CA LEU A 115 8.30 -3.83 -14.36
C LEU A 115 9.65 -3.72 -13.64
N VAL A 116 9.75 -2.82 -12.66
CA VAL A 116 11.03 -2.43 -12.06
C VAL A 116 11.40 -3.37 -10.92
N VAL A 117 10.49 -3.60 -9.99
CA VAL A 117 10.78 -4.40 -8.79
C VAL A 117 10.99 -5.86 -9.17
N ASN A 118 10.09 -6.45 -9.97
CA ASN A 118 10.26 -7.81 -10.44
C ASN A 118 11.54 -8.00 -11.25
N PHE A 119 11.89 -7.05 -12.11
CA PHE A 119 13.17 -7.10 -12.84
C PHE A 119 14.38 -6.97 -11.90
N ALA A 120 14.33 -6.07 -10.91
CA ALA A 120 15.42 -5.89 -9.95
C ALA A 120 15.69 -7.15 -9.11
N TRP A 121 14.64 -7.91 -8.78
CA TRP A 121 14.78 -9.17 -8.02
C TRP A 121 15.16 -10.37 -8.88
N THR A 122 14.63 -10.48 -10.09
CA THR A 122 14.85 -11.67 -10.94
C THR A 122 16.02 -11.50 -11.91
N LEU A 123 16.39 -10.27 -12.26
CA LEU A 123 17.36 -9.91 -13.31
C LEU A 123 17.10 -10.62 -14.66
N GLN A 124 15.86 -11.06 -14.90
CA GLN A 124 15.44 -11.81 -16.07
C GLN A 124 14.41 -11.01 -16.89
N PHE A 125 14.61 -10.96 -18.21
CA PHE A 125 13.66 -10.37 -19.14
C PHE A 125 13.54 -11.23 -20.41
N PRO A 126 12.35 -11.76 -20.74
CA PRO A 126 11.06 -11.67 -20.02
C PRO A 126 11.05 -12.54 -18.74
N PRO A 127 10.32 -12.12 -17.68
CA PRO A 127 10.24 -12.88 -16.43
C PRO A 127 9.42 -14.16 -16.62
N SER A 128 9.90 -15.27 -16.07
CA SER A 128 9.14 -16.54 -15.98
C SER A 128 8.15 -16.53 -14.81
N VAL A 129 8.50 -15.80 -13.74
CA VAL A 129 7.69 -15.62 -12.54
C VAL A 129 7.59 -14.14 -12.19
N ILE A 130 6.37 -13.68 -11.94
CA ILE A 130 6.08 -12.35 -11.41
C ILE A 130 5.57 -12.49 -9.97
N TYR A 131 6.32 -11.95 -9.02
CA TYR A 131 5.92 -11.86 -7.63
C TYR A 131 5.07 -10.60 -7.42
N LEU A 132 3.85 -10.78 -6.93
CA LEU A 132 2.96 -9.68 -6.55
C LEU A 132 3.12 -9.45 -5.04
N GLN A 133 4.00 -8.52 -4.67
CA GLN A 133 4.36 -8.24 -3.29
C GLN A 133 3.57 -7.05 -2.71
N VAL A 134 4.08 -6.47 -1.62
CA VAL A 134 3.43 -5.41 -0.84
C VAL A 134 3.19 -4.13 -1.66
N ILE A 135 4.07 -3.77 -2.59
CA ILE A 135 3.92 -2.56 -3.42
C ILE A 135 2.70 -2.68 -4.35
N TRP A 136 2.51 -3.87 -4.94
CA TRP A 136 1.31 -4.18 -5.71
C TRP A 136 0.04 -4.09 -4.86
N ALA A 137 0.05 -4.69 -3.66
CA ALA A 137 -1.08 -4.64 -2.75
C ALA A 137 -1.44 -3.20 -2.33
N ILE A 138 -0.44 -2.35 -2.06
CA ILE A 138 -0.63 -0.92 -1.79
C ILE A 138 -1.24 -0.23 -3.02
N GLY A 139 -0.70 -0.47 -4.21
CA GLY A 139 -1.19 0.14 -5.45
C GLY A 139 -2.66 -0.19 -5.74
N LEU A 140 -3.04 -1.46 -5.62
CA LEU A 140 -4.43 -1.88 -5.75
C LEU A 140 -5.32 -1.33 -4.64
N SER A 141 -4.82 -1.25 -3.40
CA SER A 141 -5.56 -0.66 -2.29
C SER A 141 -5.82 0.83 -2.51
N MET A 142 -4.89 1.57 -3.12
CA MET A 142 -5.09 2.96 -3.52
C MET A 142 -6.16 3.10 -4.61
N ILE A 143 -6.14 2.22 -5.61
CA ILE A 143 -7.14 2.20 -6.69
C ILE A 143 -8.52 1.86 -6.13
N ALA A 144 -8.61 0.83 -5.30
CA ALA A 144 -9.84 0.44 -4.62
C ALA A 144 -10.36 1.56 -3.72
N LEU A 145 -9.48 2.19 -2.93
CA LEU A 145 -9.86 3.33 -2.11
C LEU A 145 -10.34 4.49 -2.99
N ALA A 146 -9.74 4.78 -4.14
CA ALA A 146 -10.27 5.82 -5.02
C ALA A 146 -11.71 5.53 -5.48
N GLY A 147 -12.06 4.25 -5.63
CA GLY A 147 -13.43 3.74 -5.80
C GLY A 147 -14.33 3.96 -4.58
N LEU A 148 -13.86 3.53 -3.43
CA LEU A 148 -14.60 3.55 -2.18
C LEU A 148 -14.75 4.96 -1.60
N LEU A 149 -13.79 5.84 -1.93
CA LEU A 149 -14.06 7.01 -2.77
C LEU A 149 -15.38 7.57 -2.39
N TRP A 150 -16.44 7.22 -3.14
CA TRP A 150 -17.75 7.85 -3.21
C TRP A 150 -18.79 7.40 -2.17
N LEU A 151 -18.51 6.37 -1.37
CA LEU A 151 -19.45 5.86 -0.35
C LEU A 151 -19.57 6.78 0.88
N PRO A 152 -20.71 6.85 1.56
CA PRO A 152 -20.81 7.62 2.80
C PRO A 152 -19.80 7.11 3.84
N ARG A 153 -19.18 8.01 4.60
CA ARG A 153 -18.06 7.69 5.50
C ARG A 153 -18.39 6.61 6.54
N GLY A 154 -19.64 6.56 7.02
CA GLY A 154 -20.10 5.50 7.93
C GLY A 154 -20.02 4.11 7.30
N VAL A 155 -20.43 3.98 6.03
CA VAL A 155 -20.31 2.70 5.30
C VAL A 155 -18.86 2.36 5.04
N LEU A 156 -18.01 3.36 4.71
CA LEU A 156 -16.57 3.13 4.56
C LEU A 156 -15.92 2.63 5.86
N ALA A 157 -16.34 3.16 7.01
CA ALA A 157 -15.86 2.73 8.33
C ALA A 157 -16.28 1.29 8.66
N VAL A 158 -17.56 0.96 8.43
CA VAL A 158 -18.06 -0.42 8.61
C VAL A 158 -17.34 -1.37 7.68
N LEU A 159 -17.19 -1.01 6.40
CA LEU A 159 -16.47 -1.82 5.42
C LEU A 159 -15.03 -2.07 5.85
N ALA A 160 -14.32 -1.03 6.30
CA ALA A 160 -12.95 -1.16 6.78
C ALA A 160 -12.83 -2.16 7.95
N LEU A 161 -13.72 -2.04 8.95
CA LEU A 161 -13.74 -2.94 10.09
C LEU A 161 -14.12 -4.38 9.71
N VAL A 162 -15.09 -4.55 8.80
CA VAL A 162 -15.50 -5.88 8.30
C VAL A 162 -14.38 -6.53 7.50
N LEU A 163 -13.65 -5.80 6.65
CA LEU A 163 -12.52 -6.35 5.91
C LEU A 163 -11.38 -6.74 6.85
N ILE A 164 -11.06 -5.90 7.84
CA ILE A 164 -9.98 -6.19 8.80
C ILE A 164 -10.35 -7.35 9.73
N GLY A 165 -11.56 -7.37 10.29
CA GLY A 165 -11.97 -8.39 11.26
C GLY A 165 -12.51 -9.68 10.62
N GLY A 166 -13.07 -9.57 9.42
CA GLY A 166 -13.79 -10.65 8.74
C GLY A 166 -13.00 -11.37 7.65
N HIS A 167 -11.85 -10.86 7.20
CA HIS A 167 -11.08 -11.54 6.14
C HIS A 167 -10.70 -12.97 6.54
N ASN A 168 -10.33 -13.23 7.80
CA ASN A 168 -9.98 -14.58 8.27
C ASN A 168 -11.15 -15.59 8.14
N LEU A 169 -12.40 -15.12 8.11
CA LEU A 169 -13.55 -16.02 7.88
C LEU A 169 -13.59 -16.57 6.46
N LEU A 170 -12.94 -15.89 5.52
CA LEU A 170 -12.86 -16.29 4.12
C LEU A 170 -11.71 -17.25 3.85
N ASP A 171 -10.84 -17.53 4.83
CA ASP A 171 -9.67 -18.41 4.67
C ASP A 171 -10.04 -19.85 4.33
N GLY A 172 -11.25 -20.30 4.70
CA GLY A 172 -11.76 -21.62 4.30
C GLY A 172 -12.21 -21.70 2.84
N VAL A 173 -12.39 -20.55 2.17
CA VAL A 173 -12.93 -20.49 0.80
C VAL A 173 -11.77 -20.51 -0.20
N HIS A 174 -11.58 -21.66 -0.83
CA HIS A 174 -10.61 -21.85 -1.90
C HIS A 174 -11.33 -21.96 -3.24
N VAL A 175 -10.83 -21.23 -4.24
CA VAL A 175 -11.36 -21.30 -5.60
C VAL A 175 -10.26 -21.85 -6.49
N ASP A 176 -10.40 -23.12 -6.84
CA ASP A 176 -9.45 -23.81 -7.71
C ASP A 176 -9.60 -23.40 -9.19
N GLY A 177 -8.49 -23.50 -9.91
CA GLY A 177 -8.42 -23.24 -11.35
C GLY A 177 -7.82 -21.88 -11.73
N ASN A 178 -7.84 -21.62 -13.04
CA ASN A 178 -7.24 -20.45 -13.69
C ASN A 178 -8.29 -19.58 -14.41
N GLY A 179 -9.59 -19.78 -14.12
CA GLY A 179 -10.66 -18.95 -14.68
C GLY A 179 -10.62 -17.51 -14.14
N PRO A 180 -11.29 -16.54 -14.81
CA PRO A 180 -11.24 -15.13 -14.41
C PRO A 180 -11.67 -14.87 -12.95
N LEU A 181 -12.68 -15.61 -12.47
CA LEU A 181 -13.16 -15.51 -11.08
C LEU A 181 -12.15 -16.11 -10.09
N ALA A 182 -11.50 -17.22 -10.44
CA ALA A 182 -10.46 -17.83 -9.61
C ALA A 182 -9.24 -16.90 -9.50
N VAL A 183 -8.82 -16.28 -10.61
CA VAL A 183 -7.75 -15.27 -10.62
C VAL A 183 -8.10 -14.07 -9.75
N LEU A 184 -9.33 -13.56 -9.87
CA LEU A 184 -9.79 -12.45 -9.02
C LEU A 184 -9.76 -12.85 -7.54
N TRP A 185 -10.22 -14.06 -7.19
CA TRP A 185 -10.18 -14.57 -5.82
C TRP A 185 -8.75 -14.73 -5.29
N LYS A 186 -7.81 -15.21 -6.12
CA LYS A 186 -6.37 -15.30 -5.79
C LYS A 186 -5.74 -13.93 -5.56
N VAL A 187 -6.14 -12.90 -6.30
CA VAL A 187 -5.65 -11.53 -6.06
C VAL A 187 -6.27 -10.94 -4.79
N LEU A 188 -7.55 -11.19 -4.54
CA LEU A 188 -8.25 -10.61 -3.38
C LEU A 188 -7.87 -11.31 -2.07
N HIS A 189 -7.95 -12.64 -2.00
CA HIS A 189 -7.96 -13.38 -0.74
C HIS A 189 -6.97 -14.55 -0.68
N GLN A 190 -6.75 -15.27 -1.78
CA GLN A 190 -6.02 -16.54 -1.75
C GLN A 190 -4.55 -16.39 -2.20
N ARG A 191 -3.60 -16.74 -1.32
CA ARG A 191 -2.16 -16.79 -1.67
C ARG A 191 -1.87 -18.03 -2.52
N ASP A 192 -1.79 -17.84 -3.84
CA ASP A 192 -1.63 -18.96 -4.77
C ASP A 192 -0.89 -18.54 -6.05
N TRP A 193 -0.59 -19.53 -6.87
CA TRP A 193 -0.08 -19.36 -8.21
C TRP A 193 -1.22 -19.12 -9.20
N ILE A 194 -1.02 -18.15 -10.08
CA ILE A 194 -1.86 -17.90 -11.24
C ILE A 194 -1.02 -18.20 -12.47
N GLU A 195 -1.44 -19.19 -13.26
CA GLU A 195 -0.75 -19.55 -14.49
C GLU A 195 -1.34 -18.76 -15.66
N LEU A 196 -0.52 -17.91 -16.27
CA LEU A 196 -0.83 -17.15 -17.48
C LEU A 196 -0.17 -17.85 -18.67
N GLY A 197 -0.86 -18.86 -19.21
CA GLY A 197 -0.35 -19.68 -20.30
C GLY A 197 0.81 -20.59 -19.84
N GLU A 198 1.64 -21.03 -20.79
CA GLU A 198 2.68 -22.06 -20.52
C GLU A 198 3.98 -21.50 -19.93
N HIS A 199 4.22 -20.18 -20.02
CA HIS A 199 5.54 -19.59 -19.74
C HIS A 199 5.56 -18.55 -18.64
N LEU A 200 4.40 -18.06 -18.18
CA LEU A 200 4.31 -17.00 -17.19
C LEU A 200 3.48 -17.44 -15.98
N ARG A 201 4.08 -17.32 -14.80
CA ARG A 201 3.40 -17.58 -13.52
C ARG A 201 3.40 -16.33 -12.66
N LEU A 202 2.24 -15.95 -12.11
CA LEU A 202 2.14 -14.93 -11.08
C LEU A 202 2.01 -15.60 -9.71
N ARG A 203 2.64 -15.03 -8.69
CA ARG A 203 2.48 -15.45 -7.30
C ARG A 203 1.83 -14.34 -6.48
N THR A 204 0.60 -14.56 -5.99
CA THR A 204 -0.09 -13.59 -5.12
C THR A 204 0.42 -13.73 -3.70
N SER A 205 1.46 -12.98 -3.32
CA SER A 205 2.07 -13.12 -1.98
C SER A 205 1.36 -12.27 -0.92
N TYR A 206 0.62 -11.25 -1.34
CA TYR A 206 -0.11 -10.33 -0.46
C TYR A 206 -1.57 -10.21 -0.92
N PRO A 207 -2.50 -10.99 -0.35
CA PRO A 207 -3.93 -10.87 -0.62
C PRO A 207 -4.43 -9.46 -0.34
N VAL A 208 -5.06 -8.82 -1.33
CA VAL A 208 -5.35 -7.37 -1.34
C VAL A 208 -6.49 -6.98 -0.40
N LEU A 209 -7.41 -7.90 -0.13
CA LEU A 209 -8.64 -7.66 0.62
C LEU A 209 -8.42 -7.01 2.00
N PRO A 210 -7.54 -7.53 2.90
CA PRO A 210 -7.27 -6.88 4.19
C PRO A 210 -6.63 -5.49 4.02
N TRP A 211 -5.79 -5.29 3.01
CA TRP A 211 -5.12 -4.00 2.77
C TRP A 211 -6.09 -2.90 2.32
N ILE A 212 -7.14 -3.25 1.58
CA ILE A 212 -8.26 -2.34 1.27
C ILE A 212 -8.94 -1.88 2.57
N GLY A 213 -9.11 -2.78 3.54
CA GLY A 213 -9.63 -2.44 4.86
C GLY A 213 -8.72 -1.44 5.61
N VAL A 214 -7.42 -1.70 5.65
CA VAL A 214 -6.43 -0.87 6.35
C VAL A 214 -6.31 0.54 5.74
N ILE A 215 -6.24 0.64 4.41
CA ILE A 215 -6.15 1.95 3.74
C ILE A 215 -7.46 2.76 3.93
N ALA A 216 -8.61 2.08 3.88
CA ALA A 216 -9.90 2.71 4.10
C ALA A 216 -10.04 3.21 5.55
N LEU A 217 -9.59 2.40 6.53
CA LEU A 217 -9.52 2.81 7.93
C LEU A 217 -8.67 4.08 8.08
N GLY A 218 -7.48 4.11 7.48
CA GLY A 218 -6.62 5.30 7.47
C GLY A 218 -7.33 6.55 6.95
N TYR A 219 -8.07 6.42 5.85
CA TYR A 219 -8.86 7.53 5.30
C TYR A 219 -10.00 7.98 6.25
N VAL A 220 -10.68 7.03 6.89
CA VAL A 220 -11.73 7.33 7.87
C VAL A 220 -11.16 8.04 9.10
N LEU A 221 -9.93 7.74 9.52
CA LEU A 221 -9.27 8.38 10.66
C LEU A 221 -8.80 9.82 10.35
N GLY A 222 -8.64 10.18 9.08
CA GLY A 222 -8.22 11.50 8.58
C GLY A 222 -8.66 12.71 9.39
N PRO A 223 -9.97 12.91 9.60
CA PRO A 223 -10.52 14.06 10.31
C PRO A 223 -10.03 14.25 11.76
N TRP A 224 -9.52 13.20 12.41
CA TRP A 224 -8.96 13.31 13.76
C TRP A 224 -7.61 14.04 13.78
N PHE A 225 -6.90 14.05 12.64
CA PHE A 225 -5.60 14.70 12.47
C PHE A 225 -5.69 16.08 11.78
N ALA A 226 -6.91 16.53 11.49
CA ALA A 226 -7.19 17.85 10.91
C ALA A 226 -7.35 18.97 11.94
N ARG A 227 -7.25 18.61 13.22
CA ARG A 227 -7.38 19.49 14.39
C ARG A 227 -6.00 19.75 14.97
#